data_AF-A0A7G2IS65-F1
#
_entry.id   AF-A0A7G2IS65-F1
#
_cell.length_a   1.000
_cell.length_b   1.000
_cell.length_c   1.000
_cell.angle_alpha   90.00
_cell.angle_beta   90.00
_cell.angle_gamma   90.00
#
_symmetry.space_group_name_H-M   'P 1'
#
loop_
_entity.id
_entity.type
_entity.pdbx_description
1 polymer ?
#
loop_
_entity_poly.entity_id
_entity_poly.type
_entity_poly.pdbx_seq_one_letter_code
_entity_poly.pdbx_strand_id
1 'polypeptide(L)' 'MKATTDCQIVVIGGSVGLAEGYLALVEHYLAQEPLAYHVELLAAHYRHDAGLLGAALLAQGE' A
#
# COMPACT_ATOMS: atom_id res chain seq x y z
N MET A 1 -9.69 0.48 -6.86
CA MET A 1 -8.57 -0.49 -6.77
C MET A 1 -9.08 -1.89 -6.51
N LYS A 2 -9.53 -2.25 -5.29
CA LYS A 2 -10.08 -3.59 -4.97
C LYS A 2 -11.10 -4.09 -6.00
N ALA A 3 -12.13 -3.30 -6.30
CA ALA A 3 -13.15 -3.71 -7.27
C ALA A 3 -12.65 -3.90 -8.72
N THR A 4 -11.48 -3.37 -9.07
CA THR A 4 -10.91 -3.46 -10.43
C THR A 4 -9.88 -4.58 -10.53
N THR A 5 -9.09 -4.80 -9.50
CA THR A 5 -7.95 -5.73 -9.51
C THR A 5 -8.15 -6.95 -8.61
N ASP A 6 -9.20 -6.95 -7.78
CA ASP A 6 -9.43 -7.90 -6.69
C ASP A 6 -8.23 -8.08 -5.74
N CYS A 7 -7.41 -7.04 -5.58
CA CYS A 7 -6.22 -7.10 -4.73
C CYS A 7 -6.57 -7.54 -3.30
N GLN A 8 -5.73 -8.39 -2.71
CA GLN A 8 -5.92 -8.85 -1.33
C GLN A 8 -5.38 -7.84 -0.32
N ILE A 9 -4.31 -7.13 -0.69
CA ILE A 9 -3.58 -6.18 0.16
C ILE A 9 -3.22 -4.95 -0.67
N VAL A 10 -3.25 -3.78 -0.04
CA VAL A 10 -2.69 -2.54 -0.57
C VAL A 10 -1.61 -2.04 0.37
N VAL A 11 -0.41 -1.82 -0.17
CA VAL A 11 0.73 -1.24 0.58
C VAL A 11 0.82 0.25 0.28
N ILE A 12 0.78 1.09 1.31
CA ILE A 12 0.87 2.55 1.20
C ILE A 12 2.28 3.00 1.60
N GLY A 13 2.96 3.67 0.68
CA GLY A 13 4.30 4.24 0.88
C GLY A 13 4.36 5.75 0.66
N GLY A 14 5.56 6.26 0.44
CA GLY A 14 5.81 7.69 0.26
C GLY A 14 5.79 8.48 1.57
N SER A 15 6.29 9.72 1.53
CA SER A 15 6.42 10.55 2.72
C SER A 15 5.07 10.86 3.38
N VAL A 16 4.05 11.16 2.56
CA VAL A 16 2.68 11.45 3.03
C VAL A 16 2.02 10.18 3.56
N GLY A 17 2.08 9.08 2.80
CA GLY A 17 1.45 7.82 3.17
C GLY A 17 1.97 7.22 4.47
N LEU A 18 3.23 7.53 4.81
CA LEU A 18 3.91 7.08 6.03
C LEU A 18 3.95 8.16 7.12
N ALA A 19 3.26 9.28 6.95
CA ALA A 19 3.12 10.28 8.00
C ALA A 19 2.27 9.73 9.15
N GLU A 20 2.59 10.15 10.38
CA GLU A 20 1.88 9.71 11.57
C GLU A 20 0.37 9.97 11.45
N GLY A 21 -0.43 8.95 11.73
CA GLY A 21 -1.89 9.00 11.65
C GLY A 21 -2.50 8.93 10.25
N TYR A 22 -1.71 9.08 9.17
CA TYR A 22 -2.27 9.08 7.82
C TYR A 22 -2.88 7.73 7.44
N LEU A 23 -2.16 6.63 7.69
CA LEU A 23 -2.68 5.28 7.39
C LEU A 23 -3.98 5.00 8.15
N ALA A 24 -4.03 5.32 9.45
CA ALA A 24 -5.23 5.16 10.28
C ALA A 24 -6.41 6.01 9.77
N LEU A 25 -6.14 7.20 9.22
CA LEU A 25 -7.16 8.03 8.59
C LEU A 25 -7.71 7.38 7.31
N VAL A 26 -6.85 6.78 6.48
CA VAL A 26 -7.29 6.05 5.29
C VAL A 26 -8.13 4.84 5.68
N GLU A 27 -7.70 4.05 6.68
CA GLU A 27 -8.47 2.93 7.23
C GLU A 27 -9.86 3.37 7.73
N HIS A 28 -9.91 4.50 8.45
CA HIS A 28 -11.16 5.05 8.97
C HIS A 28 -12.17 5.38 7.87
N TYR A 29 -11.72 5.96 6.75
CA TYR A 29 -12.61 6.24 5.62
C TYR A 29 -12.95 4.98 4.82
N LEU A 30 -11.99 4.06 4.65
CA LEU A 30 -12.24 2.79 3.96
C LEU A 30 -13.31 1.96 4.67
N ALA A 31 -13.32 1.95 6.01
CA ALA A 31 -14.32 1.24 6.80
C ALA A 31 -15.76 1.73 6.60
N GLN A 32 -15.95 2.94 6.06
CA GLN A 32 -17.27 3.51 5.77
C GLN A 32 -17.83 3.05 4.41
N GLU A 33 -16.98 2.51 3.54
CA GLU A 33 -17.38 2.01 2.23
C GLU A 33 -18.10 0.65 2.33
N PRO A 34 -18.84 0.24 1.29
CA PRO A 34 -19.37 -1.12 1.19
C PRO A 34 -18.27 -2.19 1.33
N LEU A 35 -18.60 -3.31 1.96
CA LEU A 35 -17.66 -4.39 2.26
C LEU A 35 -16.92 -4.94 1.02
N ALA A 36 -17.52 -4.84 -0.16
CA ALA A 36 -16.89 -5.22 -1.43
C ALA A 36 -15.62 -4.40 -1.76
N TYR A 37 -15.44 -3.23 -1.14
CA TYR A 37 -14.28 -2.36 -1.33
C TYR A 37 -13.23 -2.51 -0.21
N HIS A 38 -13.57 -3.19 0.88
CA HIS A 38 -12.65 -3.38 2.01
C HIS A 38 -11.46 -4.23 1.57
N VAL A 39 -10.27 -3.81 1.97
CA VAL A 39 -9.00 -4.47 1.65
C VAL A 39 -8.01 -4.18 2.78
N GLU A 40 -7.12 -5.13 3.06
CA GLU A 40 -6.07 -4.94 4.07
C GLU A 40 -5.10 -3.85 3.61
N LEU A 41 -4.83 -2.88 4.50
CA LEU A 41 -3.89 -1.80 4.27
C LEU A 41 -2.62 -2.04 5.10
N LEU A 42 -1.46 -1.90 4.48
CA LEU A 42 -0.15 -2.03 5.15
C LEU A 42 0.73 -0.81 4.86
N ALA A 43 1.56 -0.43 5.83
CA ALA A 43 2.62 0.54 5.62
C ALA A 43 3.77 -0.08 4.81
N ALA A 44 4.32 0.66 3.85
CA ALA A 44 5.50 0.25 3.11
C ALA A 44 6.69 0.03 4.05
N HIS A 45 7.24 -1.19 4.01
CA HIS A 45 8.39 -1.57 4.83
C HIS A 45 9.67 -0.84 4.42
N TYR A 46 9.93 -0.79 3.11
CA TYR A 46 11.11 -0.13 2.55
C TYR A 46 10.75 1.33 2.24
N ARG A 47 11.31 2.27 3.00
CA ARG A 47 10.96 3.71 2.89
C ARG A 47 11.70 4.39 1.74
N HIS A 48 13.03 4.54 1.88
CA HIS A 48 13.83 5.36 0.96
C HIS A 48 14.34 4.57 -0.25
N ASP A 49 14.75 3.32 -0.05
CA ASP A 49 15.47 2.55 -1.07
C ASP A 49 14.62 1.47 -1.75
N ALA A 50 13.30 1.51 -1.59
CA ALA A 50 12.38 0.54 -2.20
C ALA A 50 12.56 0.46 -3.73
N GLY A 51 12.79 1.60 -4.37
CA GLY A 51 13.01 1.67 -5.82
C GLY A 51 14.33 1.00 -6.23
N LEU A 52 15.42 1.25 -5.50
CA LEU A 52 16.74 0.66 -5.78
C LEU A 52 16.71 -0.85 -5.57
N LEU A 53 16.15 -1.32 -4.44
CA LEU A 53 16.01 -2.74 -4.13
C LEU A 53 15.10 -3.44 -5.13
N GLY A 54 13.96 -2.84 -5.46
CA GLY A 54 13.01 -3.38 -6.44
C GLY A 54 13.61 -3.51 -7.83
N ALA A 55 14.35 -2.50 -8.30
CA ALA A 55 15.04 -2.55 -9.59
C ALA A 55 16.12 -3.64 -9.63
N ALA A 56 16.91 -3.77 -8.56
CA ALA A 56 17.92 -4.82 -8.45
C ALA A 56 17.29 -6.22 -8.44
N LEU A 57 16.20 -6.42 -7.71
CA LEU A 57 15.47 -7.70 -7.67
C LEU A 57 14.85 -8.06 -9.02
N LEU A 58 14.30 -7.08 -9.74
CA LEU A 58 13.74 -7.31 -11.07
C LEU A 58 14.83 -7.74 -12.06
N ALA A 59 16.00 -7.09 -12.02
CA ALA A 59 17.15 -7.43 -12.88
C ALA A 59 17.79 -8.80 -12.55
N GLN A 60 17.55 -9.37 -11.36
CA GLN A 60 17.99 -10.73 -11.01
C GLN A 60 17.09 -11.82 -11.58
N GLY A 61 15.86 -11.47 -11.96
CA GLY A 61 14.87 -12.39 -12.51
C GLY A 61 14.85 -12.44 -14.05
N GLU A 62 15.67 -11.65 -14.71
CA GLU A 62 16.03 -11.78 -16.15
C GLU A 62 17.19 -12.77 -16.33
#